data_AF-A0A495FDS1-F1
#
_entry.id   AF-A0A495FDS1-F1
#
_cell.length_a   1.000
_cell.length_b   1.000
_cell.length_c   1.000
_cell.angle_alpha   90.00
_cell.angle_beta   90.00
_cell.angle_gamma   90.00
#
_symmetry.space_group_name_H-M   'P 1'
#
loop_
_entity.id
_entity.type
_entity.pdbx_description
1 polymer ?
#
loop_
_entity_poly.entity_id
_entity_poly.type
_entity_poly.pdbx_seq_one_letter_code
_entity_poly.pdbx_strand_id
1 'polypeptide(L)'
;MPWKVSALLAAVLLTACSSTPLPPWPSAPATRTSAPAPLPRVQPGTVVPAPLGQAPQAQAPRQGAIASPLPPPAPLVVQNEGPMAPPYGAAVAARFPDPPMAYSTPGLGPDRRAFTTNAELGQWLHSLADPAPRGPTRTKLLNLGMSQRGEPILGLLVTRAAGTEPANLDTSGRPTVVLVGQQHGDEPAGSEALLVISRELAHGLLEPLLDRINVVIVPRANPDGAAVGTRVTANGVDMNRDHLLLNTPEARALAKVVNDYRPILVVDAHEYTVVGRYLQKFNAIQRYDALLQYTTTANYPEFLTKASQEWYHQPMVAALKAQGLTSDWYYTTSTNPDDKRISMGGTQPDTGRNVNGLKNTVSLLIETRGVGIGRMHIQRRVHSQVTAITSALRSTAERAANLEQVRSFVVRDVSAQACRDQVVIEAAATPTQRELDFLDPETGADRAIRVDWNSSLTLRPTKTRARPCGYWLSAGSTAAVERLKMLGLQVMRVAESGSALADIYRETARESGDRQDVIGTIAGGKGIVRVQVSPVRSAIDVPAGSFYVPLNQPRANLAVAALEPDTQNSYFANHLIDELGNTARIMSPPALVFEDIN
;
A
#
# COMPACT_ATOMS: atom_id res chain seq x y z
N MET A 1 -63.56 -46.76 -9.71
CA MET A 1 -62.36 -47.63 -9.60
C MET A 1 -61.35 -47.18 -10.65
N PRO A 2 -60.03 -47.16 -10.41
CA PRO A 2 -59.29 -46.77 -9.20
C PRO A 2 -58.08 -45.83 -9.49
N TRP A 3 -57.48 -45.28 -8.41
CA TRP A 3 -56.06 -44.92 -8.19
C TRP A 3 -55.35 -43.87 -9.08
N LYS A 4 -54.40 -43.04 -8.63
CA LYS A 4 -53.83 -42.63 -7.32
C LYS A 4 -52.87 -41.45 -7.64
N VAL A 5 -52.84 -40.44 -6.78
CA VAL A 5 -51.66 -39.67 -6.30
C VAL A 5 -50.91 -38.75 -7.29
N SER A 6 -50.94 -37.44 -7.03
CA SER A 6 -49.76 -36.65 -6.58
C SER A 6 -50.09 -35.15 -6.48
N ALA A 7 -49.63 -34.53 -5.40
CA ALA A 7 -49.79 -33.12 -5.02
C ALA A 7 -48.66 -32.23 -5.55
N LEU A 8 -48.92 -30.92 -5.73
CA LEU A 8 -48.06 -29.76 -5.38
C LEU A 8 -48.65 -28.50 -6.05
N LEU A 9 -49.41 -27.65 -5.33
CA LEU A 9 -49.03 -26.50 -4.49
C LEU A 9 -48.64 -25.23 -5.25
N ALA A 10 -49.46 -24.20 -5.03
CA ALA A 10 -49.30 -22.83 -5.48
C ALA A 10 -48.12 -22.12 -4.80
N ALA A 11 -47.49 -21.19 -5.53
CA ALA A 11 -46.73 -20.10 -4.93
C ALA A 11 -46.99 -18.81 -5.70
N VAL A 12 -47.26 -17.77 -4.93
CA VAL A 12 -47.74 -16.44 -5.26
C VAL A 12 -46.70 -15.45 -4.70
N LEU A 13 -46.52 -14.33 -5.42
CA LEU A 13 -46.00 -13.02 -5.00
C LEU A 13 -44.48 -12.73 -4.91
N LEU A 14 -44.18 -11.57 -5.52
CA LEU A 14 -43.26 -10.49 -5.11
C LEU A 14 -41.75 -10.70 -5.24
N THR A 15 -41.18 -10.12 -6.30
CA THR A 15 -39.84 -9.54 -6.25
C THR A 15 -39.91 -8.06 -6.63
N ALA A 16 -39.86 -7.21 -5.60
CA ALA A 16 -39.46 -5.83 -5.69
C ALA A 16 -38.07 -5.74 -5.05
N CYS A 17 -37.04 -5.46 -5.85
CA CYS A 17 -35.78 -4.88 -5.38
C CYS A 17 -35.35 -3.85 -6.42
N SER A 18 -35.44 -2.60 -5.96
CA SER A 18 -35.17 -1.34 -6.63
C SER A 18 -33.71 -1.19 -7.06
N SER A 19 -33.49 -0.96 -8.35
CA SER A 19 -32.38 -0.14 -8.82
C SER A 19 -32.80 1.32 -8.70
N THR A 20 -32.14 2.09 -7.83
CA THR A 20 -32.25 3.55 -7.88
C THR A 20 -31.49 4.05 -9.11
N PRO A 21 -32.15 4.73 -10.07
CA PRO A 21 -31.45 5.35 -11.18
C PRO A 21 -30.70 6.58 -10.66
N LEU A 22 -29.44 6.74 -11.09
CA LEU A 22 -28.67 7.97 -10.85
C LEU A 22 -29.39 9.17 -11.50
N PRO A 23 -29.42 10.35 -10.85
CA PRO A 23 -30.04 11.54 -11.43
C PRO A 23 -29.30 12.01 -12.70
N PRO A 24 -30.01 12.55 -13.70
CA PRO A 24 -29.37 13.11 -14.89
C PRO A 24 -28.62 14.41 -14.56
N TRP A 25 -27.40 14.52 -15.09
CA TRP A 25 -26.52 15.67 -14.92
C TRP A 25 -27.00 16.86 -15.76
N PRO A 26 -27.16 18.06 -15.20
CA PRO A 26 -27.44 19.25 -16.00
C PRO A 26 -26.17 19.69 -16.74
N SER A 27 -26.21 19.58 -18.07
CA SER A 27 -25.31 20.29 -18.98
C SER A 27 -25.76 21.75 -19.07
N ALA A 28 -24.97 22.66 -18.51
CA ALA A 28 -25.14 24.10 -18.73
C ALA A 28 -23.97 24.66 -19.58
N PRO A 29 -24.23 25.65 -20.46
CA PRO A 29 -23.28 26.07 -21.49
C PRO A 29 -22.26 27.07 -20.97
N ALA A 30 -21.08 27.06 -21.58
CA ALA A 30 -19.98 27.96 -21.28
C ALA A 30 -20.31 29.42 -21.63
N THR A 31 -20.52 30.26 -20.62
CA THR A 31 -20.42 31.72 -20.73
C THR A 31 -18.99 32.16 -20.41
N ARG A 32 -18.37 32.85 -21.38
CA ARG A 32 -17.06 33.49 -21.26
C ARG A 32 -17.11 34.62 -20.23
N THR A 33 -16.24 34.58 -19.22
CA THR A 33 -15.90 35.74 -18.38
C THR A 33 -14.40 35.96 -18.40
N SER A 34 -14.05 37.24 -18.50
CA SER A 34 -12.75 37.88 -18.71
C SER A 34 -11.63 37.46 -17.75
N ALA A 35 -10.40 37.40 -18.27
CA ALA A 35 -9.17 37.13 -17.54
C ALA A 35 -8.84 38.21 -16.49
N PRO A 36 -8.29 37.85 -15.31
CA PRO A 36 -7.69 38.81 -14.39
C PRO A 36 -6.27 39.22 -14.83
N ALA A 37 -5.88 40.45 -14.48
CA ALA A 37 -4.62 41.11 -14.83
C ALA A 37 -3.35 40.41 -14.26
N PRO A 38 -2.15 40.65 -14.84
CA PRO A 38 -0.92 39.98 -14.41
C PRO A 38 -0.38 40.54 -13.09
N LEU A 39 0.12 39.64 -12.23
CA LEU A 39 0.82 39.98 -10.99
C LEU A 39 2.21 40.61 -11.26
N PRO A 40 2.73 41.48 -10.36
CA PRO A 40 3.99 42.19 -10.57
C PRO A 40 5.22 41.28 -10.41
N ARG A 41 6.27 41.58 -11.20
CA ARG A 41 7.59 40.92 -11.14
C ARG A 41 8.30 41.17 -9.81
N VAL A 42 8.78 40.09 -9.19
CA VAL A 42 9.67 40.09 -8.01
C VAL A 42 11.10 40.48 -8.45
N GLN A 43 11.72 41.44 -7.74
CA GLN A 43 13.13 41.81 -7.91
C GLN A 43 14.07 40.85 -7.15
N PRO A 44 15.32 40.63 -7.61
CA PRO A 44 16.29 39.82 -6.89
C PRO A 44 16.82 40.54 -5.64
N GLY A 45 16.77 39.88 -4.48
CA GLY A 45 17.29 40.39 -3.22
C GLY A 45 18.82 40.31 -3.12
N THR A 46 19.42 41.38 -2.59
CA THR A 46 20.85 41.59 -2.33
C THR A 46 21.38 40.67 -1.22
N VAL A 47 22.57 40.10 -1.41
CA VAL A 47 23.31 39.32 -0.40
C VAL A 47 23.98 40.25 0.61
N VAL A 48 23.74 40.04 1.92
CA VAL A 48 24.41 40.77 3.01
C VAL A 48 25.42 39.84 3.71
N PRO A 49 26.67 40.27 3.97
CA PRO A 49 27.67 39.46 4.67
C PRO A 49 27.45 39.40 6.20
N ALA A 50 27.93 38.32 6.82
CA ALA A 50 27.86 38.10 8.27
C ALA A 50 28.77 39.05 9.09
N PRO A 51 28.37 39.44 10.31
CA PRO A 51 29.19 40.32 11.15
C PRO A 51 30.34 39.55 11.83
N LEU A 52 31.51 40.17 11.78
CA LEU A 52 32.73 39.78 12.50
C LEU A 52 32.67 40.22 13.96
N GLY A 53 33.00 39.30 14.87
CA GLY A 53 33.52 39.65 16.19
C GLY A 53 32.86 38.92 17.36
N GLN A 54 33.50 37.84 17.82
CA GLN A 54 33.69 37.55 19.25
C GLN A 54 34.73 36.43 19.41
N ALA A 55 35.74 36.68 20.25
CA ALA A 55 36.88 35.80 20.49
C ALA A 55 36.48 34.57 21.33
N PRO A 56 37.13 33.40 21.18
CA PRO A 56 36.77 32.19 21.92
C PRO A 56 37.34 32.21 23.35
N GLN A 57 36.46 32.03 24.35
CA GLN A 57 36.83 31.65 25.71
C GLN A 57 37.20 30.15 25.75
N ALA A 58 38.24 29.83 26.52
CA ALA A 58 38.75 28.48 26.72
C ALA A 58 37.72 27.56 27.41
N GLN A 59 37.39 26.43 26.77
CA GLN A 59 36.67 25.32 27.39
C GLN A 59 37.63 24.19 27.78
N ALA A 60 37.39 23.64 28.96
CA ALA A 60 38.09 22.53 29.60
C ALA A 60 38.16 21.24 28.74
N PRO A 61 39.17 20.37 28.95
CA PRO A 61 39.43 19.23 28.08
C PRO A 61 38.30 18.20 28.13
N ARG A 62 37.66 17.97 26.97
CA ARG A 62 36.75 16.84 26.77
C ARG A 62 37.56 15.55 26.69
N GLN A 63 37.18 14.59 27.53
CA GLN A 63 37.69 13.21 27.48
C GLN A 63 37.51 12.64 26.06
N GLY A 64 38.56 11.99 25.56
CA GLY A 64 38.64 11.47 24.21
C GLY A 64 37.51 10.50 23.90
N ALA A 65 36.81 10.75 22.79
CA ALA A 65 35.92 9.78 22.19
C ALA A 65 36.75 8.56 21.75
N ILE A 66 36.53 7.43 22.40
CA ILE A 66 37.03 6.14 21.94
C ILE A 66 36.22 5.79 20.69
N ALA A 67 36.82 5.99 19.52
CA ALA A 67 36.29 5.45 18.28
C ALA A 67 36.55 3.94 18.27
N SER A 68 35.52 3.14 18.57
CA SER A 68 35.56 1.72 18.26
C SER A 68 35.42 1.56 16.74
N PRO A 69 36.41 1.00 16.04
CA PRO A 69 36.27 0.72 14.62
C PRO A 69 35.15 -0.31 14.42
N LEU A 70 34.22 -0.01 13.52
CA LEU A 70 33.25 -0.99 13.03
C LEU A 70 34.03 -2.19 12.48
N PRO A 71 33.66 -3.43 12.83
CA PRO A 71 34.27 -4.60 12.22
C PRO A 71 34.04 -4.53 10.70
N PRO A 72 35.03 -4.95 9.89
CA PRO A 72 34.87 -4.97 8.44
C PRO A 72 33.63 -5.80 8.06
N PRO A 73 32.88 -5.41 7.01
CA PRO A 73 31.74 -6.19 6.56
C PRO A 73 32.23 -7.61 6.28
N ALA A 74 31.57 -8.59 6.89
CA ALA A 74 31.81 -9.99 6.56
C ALA A 74 31.64 -10.15 5.04
N PRO A 75 32.54 -10.90 4.37
CA PRO A 75 32.39 -11.13 2.94
C PRO A 75 31.00 -11.69 2.67
N LEU A 76 30.34 -11.12 1.65
CA LEU A 76 29.06 -11.60 1.12
C LEU A 76 29.23 -13.07 0.72
N VAL A 77 28.90 -13.97 1.64
CA VAL A 77 28.64 -15.36 1.29
C VAL A 77 27.30 -15.33 0.57
N VAL A 78 27.35 -15.26 -0.76
CA VAL A 78 26.25 -15.71 -1.60
C VAL A 78 26.06 -17.18 -1.23
N GLN A 79 25.12 -17.47 -0.35
CA GLN A 79 24.65 -18.84 -0.23
C GLN A 79 23.98 -19.14 -1.57
N ASN A 80 24.76 -19.74 -2.47
CA ASN A 80 24.22 -20.49 -3.59
C ASN A 80 23.35 -21.57 -2.96
N GLU A 81 22.06 -21.30 -2.82
CA GLU A 81 21.08 -22.36 -2.66
C GLU A 81 21.20 -23.21 -3.93
N GLY A 82 21.94 -24.31 -3.83
CA GLY A 82 21.87 -25.40 -4.80
C GLY A 82 20.40 -25.78 -5.00
N PRO A 83 20.03 -26.43 -6.11
CA PRO A 83 18.64 -26.70 -6.43
C PRO A 83 17.95 -27.41 -5.25
N MET A 84 17.14 -26.65 -4.52
CA MET A 84 16.34 -27.18 -3.43
C MET A 84 15.44 -28.25 -4.04
N ALA A 85 15.45 -29.45 -3.47
CA ALA A 85 14.56 -30.52 -3.91
C ALA A 85 13.12 -29.95 -3.98
N PRO A 86 12.36 -30.20 -5.05
CA PRO A 86 11.01 -29.69 -5.17
C PRO A 86 10.20 -30.03 -3.91
N PRO A 87 9.49 -29.07 -3.30
CA PRO A 87 8.75 -29.29 -2.06
C PRO A 87 7.45 -30.10 -2.30
N TYR A 88 7.22 -30.58 -3.53
CA TYR A 88 6.13 -31.47 -3.93
C TYR A 88 6.52 -32.26 -5.18
N GLY A 89 5.82 -33.37 -5.44
CA GLY A 89 6.10 -34.29 -6.56
C GLY A 89 5.69 -33.77 -7.94
N ALA A 90 6.06 -34.53 -8.98
CA ALA A 90 5.81 -34.19 -10.38
C ALA A 90 4.32 -34.02 -10.73
N ALA A 91 3.42 -34.74 -10.05
CA ALA A 91 1.99 -34.63 -10.29
C ALA A 91 1.44 -33.23 -9.92
N VAL A 92 1.89 -32.66 -8.79
CA VAL A 92 1.57 -31.28 -8.41
C VAL A 92 2.23 -30.29 -9.38
N ALA A 93 3.49 -30.53 -9.74
CA ALA A 93 4.21 -29.66 -10.69
C ALA A 93 3.53 -29.60 -12.07
N ALA A 94 2.96 -30.72 -12.54
CA ALA A 94 2.24 -30.81 -13.81
C ALA A 94 0.96 -29.95 -13.87
N ARG A 95 0.44 -29.50 -12.71
CA ARG A 95 -0.69 -28.55 -12.64
C ARG A 95 -0.32 -27.13 -13.07
N PHE A 96 0.99 -26.83 -13.15
CA PHE A 96 1.52 -25.50 -13.44
C PHE A 96 2.46 -25.53 -14.66
N PRO A 97 1.95 -25.93 -15.85
CA PRO A 97 2.76 -25.97 -17.06
C PRO A 97 3.18 -24.56 -17.47
N ASP A 98 4.32 -24.47 -18.14
CA ASP A 98 4.80 -23.20 -18.69
C ASP A 98 3.75 -22.59 -19.64
N PRO A 99 3.58 -21.26 -19.59
CA PRO A 99 2.66 -20.57 -20.48
C PRO A 99 3.16 -20.64 -21.93
N PRO A 100 2.27 -20.51 -22.93
CA PRO A 100 2.67 -20.48 -24.34
C PRO A 100 3.57 -19.28 -24.68
N MET A 101 3.50 -18.20 -23.89
CA MET A 101 4.34 -17.02 -24.02
C MET A 101 5.55 -17.10 -23.09
N ALA A 102 6.75 -17.08 -23.65
CA ALA A 102 7.99 -16.98 -22.87
C ALA A 102 8.39 -15.51 -22.69
N TYR A 103 8.60 -15.09 -21.44
CA TYR A 103 9.11 -13.76 -21.12
C TYR A 103 10.63 -13.77 -21.02
N SER A 104 11.24 -12.64 -21.41
CA SER A 104 12.68 -12.43 -21.36
C SER A 104 12.97 -11.16 -20.57
N THR A 105 13.63 -11.37 -19.43
CA THR A 105 14.25 -10.39 -18.53
C THR A 105 15.62 -10.95 -18.12
N PRO A 106 16.50 -10.19 -17.46
CA PRO A 106 17.82 -10.69 -17.09
C PRO A 106 17.78 -12.01 -16.27
N GLY A 107 16.77 -12.16 -15.41
CA GLY A 107 16.59 -13.33 -14.54
C GLY A 107 15.81 -14.49 -15.14
N LEU A 108 15.26 -14.38 -16.35
CA LEU A 108 14.37 -15.38 -16.97
C LEU A 108 15.00 -16.19 -18.12
N GLY A 109 16.30 -16.02 -18.39
CA GLY A 109 16.99 -16.83 -19.38
C GLY A 109 16.97 -18.34 -19.05
N PRO A 110 16.97 -19.24 -20.07
CA PRO A 110 16.85 -20.68 -19.87
C PRO A 110 17.97 -21.27 -19.00
N ASP A 111 19.18 -20.72 -19.08
CA ASP A 111 20.35 -21.19 -18.31
C ASP A 111 20.55 -20.45 -16.97
N ARG A 112 19.63 -19.55 -16.60
CA ARG A 112 19.74 -18.78 -15.36
C ARG A 112 19.46 -19.64 -14.15
N ARG A 113 20.42 -19.64 -13.22
CA ARG A 113 20.30 -20.26 -11.88
C ARG A 113 19.88 -19.27 -10.79
N ALA A 114 19.94 -17.97 -11.08
CA ALA A 114 19.55 -16.89 -10.17
C ALA A 114 18.56 -15.92 -10.85
N PHE A 115 17.78 -15.22 -10.03
CA PHE A 115 16.90 -14.13 -10.48
C PHE A 115 17.71 -12.89 -10.90
N THR A 116 17.03 -11.85 -11.39
CA THR A 116 17.68 -10.58 -11.76
C THR A 116 18.37 -9.94 -10.55
N THR A 117 19.66 -9.62 -10.65
CA THR A 117 20.42 -8.90 -9.61
C THR A 117 20.06 -7.40 -9.59
N ASN A 118 20.42 -6.68 -8.52
CA ASN A 118 20.17 -5.22 -8.45
C ASN A 118 20.89 -4.47 -9.58
N ALA A 119 22.12 -4.87 -9.91
CA ALA A 119 22.89 -4.29 -11.01
C ALA A 119 22.25 -4.54 -12.39
N GLU A 120 21.81 -5.78 -12.66
CA GLU A 120 21.11 -6.12 -13.91
C GLU A 120 19.78 -5.38 -14.04
N LEU A 121 19.03 -5.24 -12.93
CA LEU A 121 17.79 -4.44 -12.89
C LEU A 121 18.08 -2.98 -13.23
N GLY A 122 19.12 -2.38 -12.63
CA GLY A 122 19.52 -1.01 -12.91
C GLY A 122 19.93 -0.79 -14.37
N GLN A 123 20.72 -1.71 -14.93
CA GLN A 123 21.11 -1.68 -16.35
C GLN A 123 19.90 -1.81 -17.28
N TRP A 124 18.93 -2.67 -16.94
CA TRP A 124 17.69 -2.82 -17.71
C TRP A 124 16.86 -1.54 -17.70
N LEU A 125 16.65 -0.91 -16.53
CA LEU A 125 15.89 0.34 -16.48
C LEU A 125 16.62 1.50 -17.17
N HIS A 126 17.95 1.52 -17.08
CA HIS A 126 18.76 2.52 -17.78
C HIS A 126 18.64 2.38 -19.31
N SER A 127 18.66 1.16 -19.85
CA SER A 127 18.50 0.93 -21.29
C SER A 127 17.11 1.29 -21.81
N LEU A 128 16.07 1.17 -20.97
CA LEU A 128 14.72 1.63 -21.29
C LEU A 128 14.56 3.15 -21.19
N ALA A 129 15.38 3.84 -20.40
CA ALA A 129 15.33 5.28 -20.21
C ALA A 129 16.04 6.07 -21.34
N ASP A 130 16.32 5.46 -22.49
CA ASP A 130 17.08 6.02 -23.61
C ASP A 130 16.63 7.47 -23.96
N PRO A 131 17.56 8.44 -23.99
CA PRO A 131 17.25 9.84 -24.26
C PRO A 131 16.75 10.13 -25.69
N ALA A 132 16.84 9.20 -26.64
CA ALA A 132 16.31 9.40 -28.00
C ALA A 132 14.82 8.98 -28.09
N PRO A 133 13.86 9.93 -28.21
CA PRO A 133 12.45 9.57 -28.26
C PRO A 133 12.14 8.78 -29.53
N ARG A 134 11.82 7.49 -29.39
CA ARG A 134 11.22 6.69 -30.46
C ARG A 134 9.71 6.95 -30.48
N GLY A 135 9.31 8.19 -30.78
CA GLY A 135 7.91 8.60 -30.83
C GLY A 135 7.47 9.48 -29.64
N PRO A 136 6.16 9.53 -29.32
CA PRO A 136 5.61 10.44 -28.31
C PRO A 136 5.89 10.00 -26.87
N THR A 137 6.34 8.76 -26.67
CA THR A 137 6.58 8.16 -25.35
C THR A 137 7.89 8.66 -24.76
N ARG A 138 7.83 9.08 -23.50
CA ARG A 138 8.97 9.51 -22.67
C ARG A 138 9.14 8.55 -21.52
N THR A 139 10.40 8.21 -21.27
CA THR A 139 10.84 7.37 -20.18
C THR A 139 11.82 8.14 -19.31
N LYS A 140 11.70 8.04 -17.99
CA LYS A 140 12.66 8.65 -17.05
C LYS A 140 13.01 7.63 -15.98
N LEU A 141 14.30 7.32 -15.86
CA LEU A 141 14.82 6.60 -14.71
C LEU A 141 14.65 7.45 -13.45
N LEU A 142 14.04 6.87 -12.43
CA LEU A 142 13.80 7.51 -11.14
C LEU A 142 14.76 6.91 -10.11
N ASN A 143 15.54 7.76 -9.46
CA ASN A 143 16.23 7.39 -8.23
C ASN A 143 15.34 7.80 -7.05
N LEU A 144 14.76 6.81 -6.38
CA LEU A 144 13.71 7.01 -5.37
C LEU A 144 14.27 7.14 -3.95
N GLY A 145 15.57 6.86 -3.78
CA GLY A 145 16.24 6.81 -2.50
C GLY A 145 17.22 5.64 -2.43
N MET A 146 17.75 5.40 -1.23
CA MET A 146 18.67 4.30 -0.95
C MET A 146 18.04 3.36 0.07
N SER A 147 18.35 2.06 -0.05
CA SER A 147 18.12 1.08 1.00
C SER A 147 19.03 1.31 2.19
N GLN A 148 18.83 0.54 3.25
CA GLN A 148 19.66 0.61 4.46
C GLN A 148 21.13 0.21 4.22
N ARG A 149 21.43 -0.60 3.20
CA ARG A 149 22.80 -0.92 2.78
C ARG A 149 23.35 -0.03 1.66
N GLY A 150 22.62 1.03 1.30
CA GLY A 150 23.06 2.00 0.28
C GLY A 150 22.80 1.56 -1.15
N GLU A 151 21.98 0.54 -1.38
CA GLU A 151 21.57 0.13 -2.72
C GLU A 151 20.46 1.06 -3.23
N PRO A 152 20.55 1.61 -4.46
CA PRO A 152 19.52 2.48 -4.99
C PRO A 152 18.18 1.77 -5.18
N ILE A 153 17.11 2.44 -4.73
CA ILE A 153 15.75 2.06 -5.06
C ILE A 153 15.39 2.75 -6.37
N LEU A 154 15.32 1.95 -7.44
CA LEU A 154 15.12 2.45 -8.79
C LEU A 154 13.67 2.29 -9.24
N GLY A 155 13.21 3.24 -10.05
CA GLY A 155 11.95 3.15 -10.76
C GLY A 155 12.03 3.70 -12.18
N LEU A 156 10.95 3.54 -12.93
CA LEU A 156 10.80 4.05 -14.28
C LEU A 156 9.45 4.78 -14.40
N LEU A 157 9.49 6.04 -14.78
CA LEU A 157 8.31 6.76 -15.25
C LEU A 157 8.18 6.55 -16.76
N VAL A 158 6.99 6.16 -17.21
CA VAL A 158 6.64 6.06 -18.63
C VAL A 158 5.38 6.90 -18.88
N THR A 159 5.45 7.83 -19.84
CA THR A 159 4.37 8.81 -20.09
C THR A 159 4.40 9.38 -21.50
N ARG A 160 3.24 9.86 -21.98
CA ARG A 160 3.12 10.73 -23.16
C ARG A 160 2.78 12.19 -22.79
N ALA A 161 2.99 12.59 -21.53
CA ALA A 161 2.86 13.97 -21.09
C ALA A 161 3.95 14.87 -21.71
N ALA A 162 3.76 16.19 -21.64
CA ALA A 162 4.69 17.15 -22.21
C ALA A 162 6.10 17.08 -21.56
N GLY A 163 6.16 16.64 -20.30
CA GLY A 163 7.40 16.45 -19.55
C GLY A 163 7.28 15.34 -18.51
N THR A 164 8.39 15.07 -17.83
CA THR A 164 8.55 13.94 -16.90
C THR A 164 8.55 14.33 -15.42
N GLU A 165 8.30 15.61 -15.11
CA GLU A 165 8.11 16.07 -13.73
C GLU A 165 6.64 15.94 -13.31
N PRO A 166 6.33 15.66 -12.03
CA PRO A 166 4.96 15.46 -11.56
C PRO A 166 3.95 16.55 -11.98
N ALA A 167 4.36 17.82 -12.00
CA ALA A 167 3.50 18.92 -12.45
C ALA A 167 3.06 18.80 -13.93
N ASN A 168 3.91 18.23 -14.80
CA ASN A 168 3.56 17.97 -16.20
C ASN A 168 2.54 16.83 -16.32
N LEU A 169 2.64 15.83 -15.44
CA LEU A 169 1.71 14.70 -15.40
C LEU A 169 0.32 15.18 -14.95
N ASP A 170 0.26 16.02 -13.92
CA ASP A 170 -1.00 16.63 -13.47
C ASP A 170 -1.65 17.45 -14.59
N THR A 171 -0.87 18.31 -15.25
CA THR A 171 -1.36 19.18 -16.33
C THR A 171 -1.83 18.37 -17.55
N SER A 172 -1.33 17.15 -17.74
CA SER A 172 -1.76 16.28 -18.85
C SER A 172 -3.20 15.79 -18.72
N GLY A 173 -3.81 15.86 -17.53
CA GLY A 173 -5.15 15.32 -17.26
C GLY A 173 -5.24 13.79 -17.33
N ARG A 174 -4.11 13.09 -17.48
CA ARG A 174 -4.05 11.63 -17.47
C ARG A 174 -3.80 11.13 -16.04
N PRO A 175 -4.64 10.23 -15.50
CA PRO A 175 -4.38 9.66 -14.19
C PRO A 175 -3.08 8.84 -14.18
N THR A 176 -2.41 8.83 -13.03
CA THR A 176 -1.18 8.06 -12.82
C THR A 176 -1.48 6.72 -12.16
N VAL A 177 -0.81 5.67 -12.62
CA VAL A 177 -0.75 4.34 -12.01
C VAL A 177 0.63 4.15 -11.39
N VAL A 178 0.70 3.60 -10.18
CA VAL A 178 1.96 3.17 -9.56
C VAL A 178 1.95 1.64 -9.44
N LEU A 179 3.01 1.00 -9.91
CA LEU A 179 3.22 -0.44 -9.81
C LEU A 179 4.44 -0.68 -8.91
N VAL A 180 4.29 -1.50 -7.86
CA VAL A 180 5.35 -1.82 -6.90
C VAL A 180 5.55 -3.33 -6.88
N GLY A 181 6.81 -3.77 -6.96
CA GLY A 181 7.17 -5.18 -6.88
C GLY A 181 8.24 -5.44 -5.83
N GLN A 182 8.26 -6.70 -5.37
CA GLN A 182 9.33 -7.25 -4.52
C GLN A 182 9.61 -6.38 -3.29
N GLN A 183 8.53 -6.03 -2.57
CA GLN A 183 8.65 -5.47 -1.22
C GLN A 183 9.20 -6.51 -0.24
N HIS A 184 8.83 -7.77 -0.44
CA HIS A 184 9.52 -8.89 0.16
C HIS A 184 10.60 -9.39 -0.79
N GLY A 185 11.83 -9.51 -0.29
CA GLY A 185 12.99 -9.82 -1.14
C GLY A 185 12.98 -11.22 -1.74
N ASP A 186 12.31 -12.17 -1.07
CA ASP A 186 12.14 -13.57 -1.48
C ASP A 186 11.00 -13.81 -2.50
N GLU A 187 10.40 -12.75 -3.02
CA GLU A 187 9.25 -12.78 -3.94
C GLU A 187 9.59 -12.17 -5.33
N PRO A 188 10.50 -12.81 -6.11
CA PRO A 188 11.08 -12.22 -7.31
C PRO A 188 10.13 -12.08 -8.51
N ALA A 189 9.05 -12.87 -8.62
CA ALA A 189 8.23 -12.89 -9.84
C ALA A 189 7.54 -11.55 -10.12
N GLY A 190 7.15 -10.81 -9.07
CA GLY A 190 6.60 -9.46 -9.21
C GLY A 190 7.61 -8.50 -9.86
N SER A 191 8.88 -8.57 -9.47
CA SER A 191 9.94 -7.75 -10.06
C SER A 191 10.15 -8.06 -11.54
N GLU A 192 10.27 -9.35 -11.88
CA GLU A 192 10.45 -9.79 -13.27
C GLU A 192 9.26 -9.37 -14.14
N ALA A 193 8.03 -9.51 -13.64
CA ALA A 193 6.83 -9.04 -14.34
C ALA A 193 6.85 -7.53 -14.58
N LEU A 194 7.30 -6.73 -13.61
CA LEU A 194 7.41 -5.28 -13.78
C LEU A 194 8.52 -4.86 -14.76
N LEU A 195 9.59 -5.65 -14.92
CA LEU A 195 10.57 -5.45 -16.00
C LEU A 195 9.96 -5.70 -17.38
N VAL A 196 9.13 -6.74 -17.52
CA VAL A 196 8.35 -6.98 -18.75
C VAL A 196 7.40 -5.83 -19.03
N ILE A 197 6.58 -5.43 -18.06
CA ILE A 197 5.62 -4.32 -18.19
C ILE A 197 6.33 -3.01 -18.56
N SER A 198 7.51 -2.74 -17.98
CA SER A 198 8.33 -1.57 -18.32
C SER A 198 8.69 -1.54 -19.81
N ARG A 199 9.14 -2.68 -20.36
CA ARG A 199 9.47 -2.82 -21.78
C ARG A 199 8.22 -2.63 -22.65
N GLU A 200 7.13 -3.31 -22.31
CA GLU A 200 5.89 -3.26 -23.08
C GLU A 200 5.25 -1.86 -23.11
N LEU A 201 5.38 -1.09 -22.04
CA LEU A 201 4.92 0.31 -21.99
C LEU A 201 5.88 1.25 -22.73
N ALA A 202 7.18 0.96 -22.75
CA ALA A 202 8.16 1.83 -23.41
C ALA A 202 8.10 1.71 -24.95
N HIS A 203 7.91 0.51 -25.49
CA HIS A 203 7.97 0.25 -26.94
C HIS A 203 7.22 -1.01 -27.40
N GLY A 204 6.34 -1.57 -26.56
CA GLY A 204 5.61 -2.80 -26.87
C GLY A 204 4.10 -2.60 -26.96
N LEU A 205 3.35 -3.66 -26.68
CA LEU A 205 1.89 -3.70 -26.92
C LEU A 205 1.08 -2.84 -25.93
N LEU A 206 1.69 -2.42 -24.82
CA LEU A 206 1.02 -1.60 -23.80
C LEU A 206 1.27 -0.11 -24.00
N GLU A 207 2.21 0.29 -24.86
CA GLU A 207 2.55 1.67 -25.15
C GLU A 207 1.32 2.56 -25.49
N PRO A 208 0.32 2.11 -26.28
CA PRO A 208 -0.87 2.93 -26.57
C PRO A 208 -1.72 3.29 -25.35
N LEU A 209 -1.63 2.55 -24.23
CA LEU A 209 -2.34 2.91 -23.00
C LEU A 209 -1.91 4.29 -22.47
N LEU A 210 -0.68 4.71 -22.78
CA LEU A 210 -0.10 5.98 -22.34
C LEU A 210 -0.79 7.21 -22.96
N ASP A 211 -1.67 7.02 -23.96
CA ASP A 211 -2.56 8.09 -24.43
C ASP A 211 -3.55 8.52 -23.35
N ARG A 212 -3.84 7.63 -22.40
CA ARG A 212 -4.86 7.80 -21.37
C ARG A 212 -4.33 7.81 -19.95
N ILE A 213 -3.16 7.22 -19.69
CA ILE A 213 -2.58 7.10 -18.34
C ILE A 213 -1.09 7.45 -18.31
N ASN A 214 -0.58 7.76 -17.12
CA ASN A 214 0.84 7.77 -16.80
C ASN A 214 1.17 6.54 -15.95
N VAL A 215 2.37 5.98 -16.07
CA VAL A 215 2.75 4.81 -15.25
C VAL A 215 4.11 5.03 -14.59
N VAL A 216 4.15 4.87 -13.27
CA VAL A 216 5.38 4.81 -12.47
C VAL A 216 5.58 3.38 -12.00
N ILE A 217 6.74 2.83 -12.28
CA ILE A 217 7.06 1.43 -12.02
C ILE A 217 8.22 1.38 -11.04
N VAL A 218 8.05 0.67 -9.94
CA VAL A 218 9.09 0.38 -8.94
C VAL A 218 9.28 -1.13 -8.92
N PRO A 219 10.14 -1.71 -9.78
CA PRO A 219 10.24 -3.15 -9.92
C PRO A 219 10.73 -3.86 -8.65
N ARG A 220 11.51 -3.18 -7.82
CA ARG A 220 12.09 -3.73 -6.59
C ARG A 220 12.14 -2.67 -5.52
N ALA A 221 11.30 -2.81 -4.51
CA ALA A 221 11.25 -1.88 -3.38
C ALA A 221 12.21 -2.25 -2.24
N ASN A 222 12.54 -3.53 -2.05
CA ASN A 222 13.48 -4.00 -1.02
C ASN A 222 14.71 -4.66 -1.67
N PRO A 223 15.67 -3.86 -2.16
CA PRO A 223 16.81 -4.41 -2.89
C PRO A 223 17.82 -5.12 -1.99
N ASP A 224 17.86 -4.79 -0.69
CA ASP A 224 18.70 -5.48 0.30
C ASP A 224 18.19 -6.90 0.56
N GLY A 225 16.89 -7.05 0.83
CA GLY A 225 16.27 -8.36 1.01
C GLY A 225 16.33 -9.20 -0.26
N ALA A 226 16.16 -8.60 -1.44
CA ALA A 226 16.26 -9.29 -2.72
C ALA A 226 17.66 -9.87 -2.97
N ALA A 227 18.72 -9.16 -2.56
CA ALA A 227 20.11 -9.61 -2.76
C ALA A 227 20.44 -10.88 -1.97
N VAL A 228 19.75 -11.12 -0.86
CA VAL A 228 19.97 -12.29 0.03
C VAL A 228 18.77 -13.24 0.11
N GLY A 229 17.71 -12.99 -0.68
CA GLY A 229 16.51 -13.83 -0.71
C GLY A 229 15.71 -13.84 0.60
N THR A 230 15.60 -12.70 1.30
CA THR A 230 14.83 -12.61 2.54
C THR A 230 13.62 -11.71 2.41
N ARG A 231 12.52 -12.10 3.07
CA ARG A 231 11.27 -11.32 3.15
C ARG A 231 11.46 -9.90 3.68
N VAL A 232 12.26 -9.76 4.73
CA VAL A 232 12.42 -8.52 5.49
C VAL A 232 13.47 -7.60 4.90
N THR A 233 13.47 -6.33 5.31
CA THR A 233 14.55 -5.36 5.03
C THR A 233 15.82 -5.72 5.81
N ALA A 234 16.93 -5.03 5.55
CA ALA A 234 18.23 -5.35 6.16
C ALA A 234 18.23 -5.34 7.71
N ASN A 235 17.37 -4.55 8.34
CA ASN A 235 17.17 -4.49 9.80
C ASN A 235 16.08 -5.43 10.34
N GLY A 236 15.53 -6.32 9.51
CA GLY A 236 14.55 -7.31 9.92
C GLY A 236 13.09 -6.85 9.93
N VAL A 237 12.78 -5.62 9.48
CA VAL A 237 11.40 -5.11 9.39
C VAL A 237 10.67 -5.73 8.20
N ASP A 238 9.43 -6.19 8.42
CA ASP A 238 8.52 -6.46 7.30
C ASP A 238 8.03 -5.12 6.73
N MET A 239 8.58 -4.73 5.57
CA MET A 239 8.25 -3.45 4.92
C MET A 239 6.77 -3.32 4.57
N ASN A 240 6.08 -4.43 4.29
CA ASN A 240 4.63 -4.41 4.04
C ASN A 240 3.81 -4.30 5.34
N ARG A 241 4.45 -3.93 6.46
CA ARG A 241 3.81 -3.50 7.72
C ARG A 241 4.29 -2.11 8.17
N ASP A 242 5.05 -1.41 7.33
CA ASP A 242 5.73 -0.16 7.66
C ASP A 242 5.19 1.05 6.87
N HIS A 243 4.07 0.91 6.15
CA HIS A 243 3.54 1.99 5.31
C HIS A 243 2.86 3.13 6.09
N LEU A 244 2.46 2.90 7.35
CA LEU A 244 1.92 3.94 8.23
C LEU A 244 2.99 4.61 9.10
N LEU A 245 3.94 3.82 9.59
CA LEU A 245 4.98 4.27 10.53
C LEU A 245 6.22 4.83 9.82
N LEU A 246 6.49 4.35 8.59
CA LEU A 246 7.62 4.75 7.75
C LEU A 246 8.96 4.70 8.50
N ASN A 247 9.23 3.62 9.23
CA ASN A 247 10.46 3.45 9.98
C ASN A 247 11.67 3.26 9.06
N THR A 248 11.48 2.55 7.96
CA THR A 248 12.51 2.19 6.99
C THR A 248 12.67 3.25 5.90
N PRO A 249 13.89 3.48 5.37
CA PRO A 249 14.08 4.38 4.23
C PRO A 249 13.35 3.86 2.98
N GLU A 250 13.21 2.54 2.83
CA GLU A 250 12.47 1.92 1.72
C GLU A 250 10.97 2.29 1.76
N ALA A 251 10.31 2.17 2.92
CA ALA A 251 8.91 2.59 3.05
C ALA A 251 8.74 4.10 2.84
N ARG A 252 9.69 4.93 3.31
CA ARG A 252 9.68 6.38 3.07
C ARG A 252 9.82 6.73 1.58
N ALA A 253 10.65 6.00 0.84
CA ALA A 253 10.79 6.17 -0.61
C ALA A 253 9.47 5.89 -1.34
N LEU A 254 8.78 4.79 -1.00
CA LEU A 254 7.45 4.49 -1.56
C LEU A 254 6.39 5.53 -1.16
N ALA A 255 6.40 5.99 0.09
CA ALA A 255 5.49 7.04 0.55
C ALA A 255 5.69 8.34 -0.25
N LYS A 256 6.95 8.71 -0.54
CA LYS A 256 7.29 9.84 -1.40
C LYS A 256 6.76 9.66 -2.82
N VAL A 257 6.94 8.50 -3.44
CA VAL A 257 6.39 8.20 -4.78
C VAL A 257 4.89 8.42 -4.82
N VAL A 258 4.15 7.82 -3.88
CA VAL A 258 2.69 7.94 -3.85
C VAL A 258 2.26 9.40 -3.62
N ASN A 259 3.02 10.17 -2.84
CA ASN A 259 2.71 11.57 -2.61
C ASN A 259 2.99 12.46 -3.81
N ASP A 260 4.14 12.28 -4.46
CA ASP A 260 4.57 13.11 -5.58
C ASP A 260 3.68 12.86 -6.81
N TYR A 261 3.35 11.59 -7.09
CA TYR A 261 2.64 11.18 -8.31
C TYR A 261 1.13 11.02 -8.16
N ARG A 262 0.58 11.09 -6.93
CA ARG A 262 -0.87 11.05 -6.62
C ARG A 262 -1.65 9.99 -7.43
N PRO A 263 -1.27 8.71 -7.35
CA PRO A 263 -1.83 7.68 -8.20
C PRO A 263 -3.33 7.47 -7.96
N ILE A 264 -4.03 7.14 -9.04
CA ILE A 264 -5.43 6.68 -8.98
C ILE A 264 -5.52 5.18 -8.71
N LEU A 265 -4.46 4.45 -9.07
CA LEU A 265 -4.27 3.02 -8.86
C LEU A 265 -2.86 2.76 -8.33
N VAL A 266 -2.77 1.97 -7.26
CA VAL A 266 -1.53 1.32 -6.82
C VAL A 266 -1.71 -0.19 -6.95
N VAL A 267 -0.77 -0.86 -7.60
CA VAL A 267 -0.68 -2.33 -7.63
C VAL A 267 0.56 -2.77 -6.89
N ASP A 268 0.37 -3.70 -5.97
CA ASP A 268 1.41 -4.31 -5.14
C ASP A 268 1.58 -5.79 -5.54
N ALA A 269 2.70 -6.10 -6.20
CA ALA A 269 2.99 -7.41 -6.76
C ALA A 269 3.87 -8.24 -5.81
N HIS A 270 3.31 -9.34 -5.35
CA HIS A 270 3.81 -10.21 -4.29
C HIS A 270 3.73 -11.69 -4.68
N GLU A 271 4.25 -12.55 -3.81
CA GLU A 271 4.11 -14.00 -3.93
C GLU A 271 3.78 -14.70 -2.61
N TYR A 272 2.91 -15.71 -2.66
CA TYR A 272 2.48 -16.42 -1.47
C TYR A 272 3.24 -17.74 -1.27
N THR A 273 3.27 -18.18 -0.01
CA THR A 273 3.84 -19.46 0.44
C THR A 273 3.09 -20.66 -0.13
N VAL A 274 3.75 -21.43 -1.00
CA VAL A 274 3.11 -22.55 -1.71
C VAL A 274 2.96 -23.78 -0.84
N VAL A 275 4.01 -24.11 -0.08
CA VAL A 275 4.13 -25.29 0.78
C VAL A 275 4.53 -24.86 2.20
N GLY A 276 4.28 -25.69 3.20
CA GLY A 276 4.64 -25.42 4.59
C GLY A 276 3.41 -25.53 5.48
N ARG A 277 2.95 -24.40 6.03
CA ARG A 277 1.82 -24.35 6.97
C ARG A 277 0.55 -25.03 6.46
N TYR A 278 0.28 -25.00 5.15
CA TYR A 278 -0.90 -25.66 4.59
C TYR A 278 -0.75 -27.18 4.54
N LEU A 279 0.46 -27.67 4.24
CA LEU A 279 0.75 -29.10 4.29
C LEU A 279 0.64 -29.60 5.74
N GLN A 280 1.19 -28.87 6.70
CA GLN A 280 1.12 -29.23 8.13
C GLN A 280 -0.33 -29.23 8.67
N LYS A 281 -1.14 -28.23 8.32
CA LYS A 281 -2.49 -28.05 8.87
C LYS A 281 -3.56 -28.90 8.19
N PHE A 282 -3.43 -29.10 6.88
CA PHE A 282 -4.47 -29.68 6.03
C PHE A 282 -4.02 -30.91 5.23
N ASN A 283 -2.74 -31.27 5.29
CA ASN A 283 -2.12 -32.26 4.40
C ASN A 283 -2.40 -31.94 2.91
N ALA A 284 -2.23 -30.67 2.53
CA ALA A 284 -2.59 -30.18 1.20
C ALA A 284 -1.68 -29.03 0.73
N ILE A 285 -1.57 -28.85 -0.59
CA ILE A 285 -0.76 -27.81 -1.26
C ILE A 285 -1.68 -26.72 -1.81
N GLN A 286 -1.24 -25.46 -1.78
CA GLN A 286 -2.02 -24.36 -2.35
C GLN A 286 -2.17 -24.50 -3.88
N ARG A 287 -3.40 -24.32 -4.38
CA ARG A 287 -3.79 -24.63 -5.76
C ARG A 287 -3.59 -23.51 -6.77
N TYR A 288 -3.81 -22.27 -6.38
CA TYR A 288 -4.05 -21.19 -7.33
C TYR A 288 -2.78 -20.72 -8.07
N ASP A 289 -2.94 -19.97 -9.17
CA ASP A 289 -1.83 -19.29 -9.85
C ASP A 289 -1.62 -17.89 -9.26
N ALA A 290 -2.73 -17.19 -8.99
CA ALA A 290 -2.74 -15.85 -8.42
C ALA A 290 -3.87 -15.69 -7.39
N LEU A 291 -3.55 -15.07 -6.27
CA LEU A 291 -4.51 -14.62 -5.28
C LEU A 291 -4.63 -13.10 -5.32
N LEU A 292 -5.84 -12.57 -5.31
CA LEU A 292 -6.12 -11.15 -5.53
C LEU A 292 -6.83 -10.53 -4.32
N GLN A 293 -6.50 -9.27 -4.01
CA GLN A 293 -7.17 -8.55 -2.93
C GLN A 293 -7.10 -7.03 -3.12
N TYR A 294 -8.24 -6.34 -3.09
CA TYR A 294 -8.27 -4.88 -2.95
C TYR A 294 -8.29 -4.46 -1.47
N THR A 295 -8.08 -3.18 -1.18
CA THR A 295 -8.13 -2.59 0.18
C THR A 295 -9.31 -3.08 1.02
N THR A 296 -9.02 -3.56 2.24
CA THR A 296 -10.05 -4.02 3.20
C THR A 296 -9.74 -3.49 4.59
N THR A 297 -9.77 -2.17 4.75
CA THR A 297 -9.56 -1.52 6.05
C THR A 297 -10.73 -0.61 6.40
N ALA A 298 -10.84 -0.29 7.69
CA ALA A 298 -11.86 0.63 8.18
C ALA A 298 -11.76 1.99 7.50
N ASN A 299 -12.89 2.66 7.30
CA ASN A 299 -12.99 3.98 6.67
C ASN A 299 -12.51 4.05 5.20
N TYR A 300 -12.37 2.91 4.50
CA TYR A 300 -12.19 2.93 3.05
C TYR A 300 -13.49 3.37 2.35
N PRO A 301 -13.48 4.40 1.48
CA PRO A 301 -14.70 4.94 0.89
C PRO A 301 -15.48 3.92 0.04
N GLU A 302 -16.80 3.83 0.23
CA GLU A 302 -17.66 2.82 -0.42
C GLU A 302 -17.56 2.86 -1.95
N PHE A 303 -17.51 4.06 -2.56
CA PHE A 303 -17.35 4.21 -4.01
C PHE A 303 -16.03 3.61 -4.53
N LEU A 304 -14.95 3.73 -3.75
CA LEU A 304 -13.67 3.11 -4.10
C LEU A 304 -13.70 1.59 -3.87
N THR A 305 -14.43 1.11 -2.85
CA THR A 305 -14.68 -0.33 -2.67
C THR A 305 -15.38 -0.93 -3.90
N LYS A 306 -16.45 -0.30 -4.38
CA LYS A 306 -17.18 -0.73 -5.58
C LYS A 306 -16.30 -0.68 -6.82
N ALA A 307 -15.59 0.42 -7.06
CA ALA A 307 -14.66 0.54 -8.17
C ALA A 307 -13.56 -0.53 -8.12
N SER A 308 -12.98 -0.79 -6.94
CA SER A 308 -11.95 -1.82 -6.75
C SER A 308 -12.45 -3.22 -7.10
N GLN A 309 -13.69 -3.53 -6.74
CA GLN A 309 -14.30 -4.83 -7.03
C GLN A 309 -14.69 -4.97 -8.51
N GLU A 310 -15.50 -4.02 -9.01
CA GLU A 310 -16.15 -4.13 -10.32
C GLU A 310 -15.23 -3.75 -11.48
N TRP A 311 -14.36 -2.74 -11.29
CA TRP A 311 -13.54 -2.22 -12.38
C TRP A 311 -12.14 -2.84 -12.42
N TYR A 312 -11.71 -3.49 -11.34
CA TYR A 312 -10.37 -4.09 -11.27
C TYR A 312 -10.41 -5.57 -10.93
N HIS A 313 -10.89 -5.96 -9.75
CA HIS A 313 -10.83 -7.36 -9.31
C HIS A 313 -11.56 -8.30 -10.29
N GLN A 314 -12.82 -8.02 -10.63
CA GLN A 314 -13.60 -8.84 -11.55
C GLN A 314 -12.94 -8.95 -12.96
N PRO A 315 -12.50 -7.85 -13.60
CA PRO A 315 -11.72 -7.93 -14.85
C PRO A 315 -10.42 -8.74 -14.73
N MET A 316 -9.66 -8.58 -13.64
CA MET A 316 -8.42 -9.36 -13.44
C MET A 316 -8.71 -10.87 -13.34
N VAL A 317 -9.72 -11.27 -12.57
CA VAL A 317 -10.16 -12.68 -12.49
C VAL A 317 -10.57 -13.20 -13.87
N ALA A 318 -11.32 -12.41 -14.64
CA ALA A 318 -11.72 -12.78 -16.00
C ALA A 318 -10.52 -12.93 -16.93
N ALA A 319 -9.53 -12.02 -16.85
CA ALA A 319 -8.31 -12.06 -17.65
C ALA A 319 -7.44 -13.29 -17.33
N LEU A 320 -7.25 -13.60 -16.04
CA LEU A 320 -6.54 -14.80 -15.59
C LEU A 320 -7.23 -16.07 -16.10
N LYS A 321 -8.55 -16.15 -15.91
CA LYS A 321 -9.35 -17.28 -16.41
C LYS A 321 -9.23 -17.46 -17.93
N ALA A 322 -9.25 -16.36 -18.69
CA ALA A 322 -9.11 -16.39 -20.15
C ALA A 322 -7.73 -16.93 -20.61
N GLN A 323 -6.70 -16.84 -19.75
CA GLN A 323 -5.38 -17.42 -19.99
C GLN A 323 -5.22 -18.83 -19.38
N GLY A 324 -6.29 -19.45 -18.88
CA GLY A 324 -6.22 -20.77 -18.24
C GLY A 324 -5.47 -20.74 -16.90
N LEU A 325 -5.44 -19.58 -16.23
CA LEU A 325 -4.85 -19.39 -14.91
C LEU A 325 -5.93 -19.42 -13.84
N THR A 326 -5.65 -20.09 -12.74
CA THR A 326 -6.56 -20.22 -11.59
C THR A 326 -6.36 -19.08 -10.61
N SER A 327 -7.45 -18.58 -10.03
CA SER A 327 -7.37 -17.48 -9.06
C SER A 327 -8.44 -17.54 -7.97
N ASP A 328 -8.15 -16.92 -6.84
CA ASP A 328 -9.08 -16.72 -5.72
C ASP A 328 -8.76 -15.42 -4.97
N TRP A 329 -9.52 -15.10 -3.94
CA TRP A 329 -9.19 -14.09 -2.95
C TRP A 329 -7.88 -14.42 -2.24
N TYR A 330 -7.09 -13.40 -1.90
CA TYR A 330 -5.94 -13.58 -1.03
C TYR A 330 -6.33 -14.07 0.36
N TYR A 331 -5.57 -15.05 0.84
CA TYR A 331 -5.68 -15.57 2.18
C TYR A 331 -4.34 -16.04 2.74
N THR A 332 -4.27 -16.08 4.06
CA THR A 332 -3.14 -16.58 4.84
C THR A 332 -3.66 -17.31 6.08
N THR A 333 -2.78 -17.94 6.84
CA THR A 333 -3.10 -18.60 8.11
C THR A 333 -1.95 -18.41 9.08
N SER A 334 -2.25 -18.52 10.37
CA SER A 334 -1.29 -18.34 11.45
C SER A 334 -0.15 -19.36 11.39
N THR A 335 0.95 -19.07 12.09
CA THR A 335 2.06 -20.02 12.28
C THR A 335 1.75 -21.09 13.31
N ASN A 336 0.74 -20.90 14.17
CA ASN A 336 0.28 -21.91 15.11
C ASN A 336 -0.32 -23.11 14.33
N PRO A 337 0.23 -24.34 14.46
CA PRO A 337 -0.23 -25.52 13.72
C PRO A 337 -1.66 -25.96 14.11
N ASP A 338 -2.11 -25.67 15.33
CA ASP A 338 -3.43 -26.08 15.82
C ASP A 338 -4.55 -25.16 15.32
N ASP A 339 -4.21 -23.92 14.94
CA ASP A 339 -5.17 -22.96 14.43
C ASP A 339 -5.41 -23.16 12.93
N LYS A 340 -6.48 -23.90 12.59
CA LYS A 340 -6.86 -24.18 11.20
C LYS A 340 -7.67 -23.07 10.54
N ARG A 341 -7.83 -21.90 11.16
CA ARG A 341 -8.53 -20.77 10.54
C ARG A 341 -7.72 -20.21 9.37
N ILE A 342 -8.43 -19.90 8.30
CA ILE A 342 -7.89 -19.18 7.14
C ILE A 342 -8.48 -17.78 7.15
N SER A 343 -7.64 -16.77 6.98
CA SER A 343 -8.08 -15.37 6.96
C SER A 343 -7.67 -14.70 5.68
N MET A 344 -8.57 -13.87 5.14
CA MET A 344 -8.24 -12.99 4.04
C MET A 344 -7.17 -11.95 4.43
N GLY A 345 -6.71 -11.16 3.47
CA GLY A 345 -5.78 -10.07 3.72
C GLY A 345 -6.19 -9.19 4.90
N GLY A 346 -5.21 -8.81 5.73
CA GLY A 346 -5.45 -8.14 7.02
C GLY A 346 -6.26 -6.85 6.92
N THR A 347 -6.92 -6.49 8.02
CA THR A 347 -7.79 -5.30 8.11
C THR A 347 -7.08 -4.06 8.63
N GLN A 348 -5.83 -4.23 9.06
CA GLN A 348 -5.02 -3.22 9.71
C GLN A 348 -4.50 -2.15 8.72
N PRO A 349 -4.41 -0.88 9.13
CA PRO A 349 -3.98 0.22 8.26
C PRO A 349 -2.46 0.33 8.15
N ASP A 350 -1.74 -0.78 7.94
CA ASP A 350 -0.27 -0.84 7.98
C ASP A 350 0.38 -1.38 6.70
N THR A 351 -0.36 -2.17 5.91
CA THR A 351 0.06 -2.66 4.59
C THR A 351 0.00 -1.58 3.52
N GLY A 352 0.83 -1.69 2.47
CA GLY A 352 0.78 -0.78 1.33
C GLY A 352 -0.60 -0.75 0.68
N ARG A 353 -1.26 -1.92 0.59
CA ARG A 353 -2.64 -2.04 0.12
C ARG A 353 -3.62 -1.20 0.94
N ASN A 354 -3.56 -1.26 2.27
CA ASN A 354 -4.53 -0.57 3.14
C ASN A 354 -4.20 0.91 3.32
N VAL A 355 -2.93 1.27 3.53
CA VAL A 355 -2.49 2.67 3.68
C VAL A 355 -2.78 3.47 2.41
N ASN A 356 -2.49 2.93 1.22
CA ASN A 356 -2.81 3.63 -0.03
C ASN A 356 -4.33 3.72 -0.27
N GLY A 357 -5.11 2.73 0.19
CA GLY A 357 -6.58 2.84 0.21
C GLY A 357 -7.07 4.03 1.05
N LEU A 358 -6.47 4.25 2.23
CA LEU A 358 -6.77 5.40 3.09
C LEU A 358 -6.29 6.75 2.53
N LYS A 359 -5.46 6.74 1.47
CA LYS A 359 -5.14 7.93 0.65
C LYS A 359 -6.20 8.24 -0.42
N ASN A 360 -7.34 7.53 -0.41
CA ASN A 360 -8.41 7.59 -1.42
C ASN A 360 -7.97 7.11 -2.80
N THR A 361 -7.12 6.09 -2.84
CA THR A 361 -6.62 5.46 -4.07
C THR A 361 -7.18 4.04 -4.18
N VAL A 362 -7.44 3.55 -5.40
CA VAL A 362 -7.66 2.11 -5.60
C VAL A 362 -6.33 1.41 -5.37
N SER A 363 -6.28 0.45 -4.45
CA SER A 363 -5.04 -0.25 -4.12
C SER A 363 -5.27 -1.76 -4.14
N LEU A 364 -4.45 -2.46 -4.92
CA LEU A 364 -4.62 -3.87 -5.26
C LEU A 364 -3.36 -4.65 -4.88
N LEU A 365 -3.56 -5.84 -4.33
CA LEU A 365 -2.53 -6.84 -4.08
C LEU A 365 -2.71 -7.99 -5.08
N ILE A 366 -1.61 -8.39 -5.72
CA ILE A 366 -1.52 -9.54 -6.61
C ILE A 366 -0.44 -10.48 -6.06
N GLU A 367 -0.87 -11.62 -5.54
CA GLU A 367 -0.02 -12.61 -4.88
C GLU A 367 0.04 -13.87 -5.74
N THR A 368 1.11 -14.06 -6.51
CA THR A 368 1.30 -15.30 -7.28
C THR A 368 1.93 -16.41 -6.46
N ARG A 369 1.78 -17.68 -6.85
CA ARG A 369 2.53 -18.76 -6.18
C ARG A 369 4.04 -18.47 -6.25
N GLY A 370 4.82 -18.64 -5.18
CA GLY A 370 6.27 -18.44 -5.32
C GLY A 370 7.15 -18.70 -4.11
N VAL A 371 6.69 -18.38 -2.91
CA VAL A 371 7.52 -18.52 -1.71
C VAL A 371 7.68 -20.01 -1.37
N GLY A 372 8.94 -20.42 -1.18
CA GLY A 372 9.34 -21.80 -0.86
C GLY A 372 9.53 -22.72 -2.06
N ILE A 373 9.37 -22.23 -3.31
CA ILE A 373 9.52 -23.05 -4.53
C ILE A 373 10.67 -22.58 -5.45
N GLY A 374 11.55 -21.71 -4.97
CA GLY A 374 12.71 -21.23 -5.74
C GLY A 374 12.31 -20.73 -7.13
N ARG A 375 12.98 -21.24 -8.18
CA ARG A 375 12.72 -20.87 -9.60
C ARG A 375 11.63 -21.69 -10.29
N MET A 376 10.98 -22.63 -9.61
CA MET A 376 9.94 -23.45 -10.25
C MET A 376 8.80 -22.60 -10.79
N HIS A 377 8.33 -22.96 -11.98
CA HIS A 377 7.21 -22.33 -12.69
C HIS A 377 7.36 -20.83 -12.90
N ILE A 378 8.59 -20.29 -12.91
CA ILE A 378 8.81 -18.84 -12.91
C ILE A 378 8.18 -18.15 -14.12
N GLN A 379 8.19 -18.77 -15.31
CA GLN A 379 7.51 -18.22 -16.49
C GLN A 379 6.00 -18.10 -16.26
N ARG A 380 5.35 -19.12 -15.68
CA ARG A 380 3.92 -19.10 -15.34
C ARG A 380 3.58 -18.08 -14.26
N ARG A 381 4.43 -17.93 -13.24
CA ARG A 381 4.30 -16.93 -12.17
C ARG A 381 4.34 -15.51 -12.74
N VAL A 382 5.35 -15.23 -13.56
CA VAL A 382 5.48 -13.95 -14.26
C VAL A 382 4.31 -13.72 -15.22
N HIS A 383 3.86 -14.74 -15.95
CA HIS A 383 2.70 -14.65 -16.83
C HIS A 383 1.42 -14.26 -16.07
N SER A 384 1.23 -14.81 -14.87
CA SER A 384 0.07 -14.50 -14.02
C SER A 384 0.12 -13.05 -13.54
N GLN A 385 1.28 -12.57 -13.09
CA GLN A 385 1.48 -11.16 -12.75
C GLN A 385 1.24 -10.23 -13.95
N VAL A 386 1.87 -10.49 -15.10
CA VAL A 386 1.72 -9.69 -16.33
C VAL A 386 0.26 -9.64 -16.77
N THR A 387 -0.47 -10.76 -16.72
CA THR A 387 -1.88 -10.83 -17.10
C THR A 387 -2.75 -9.95 -16.20
N ALA A 388 -2.61 -10.07 -14.89
CA ALA A 388 -3.40 -9.30 -13.93
C ALA A 388 -3.05 -7.79 -13.98
N ILE A 389 -1.76 -7.44 -14.03
CA ILE A 389 -1.29 -6.05 -14.12
C ILE A 389 -1.75 -5.41 -15.44
N THR A 390 -1.67 -6.13 -16.56
CA THR A 390 -2.16 -5.64 -17.86
C THR A 390 -3.66 -5.37 -17.81
N SER A 391 -4.44 -6.25 -17.18
CA SER A 391 -5.88 -6.01 -16.98
C SER A 391 -6.13 -4.75 -16.16
N ALA A 392 -5.37 -4.52 -15.08
CA ALA A 392 -5.53 -3.33 -14.25
C ALA A 392 -5.15 -2.03 -14.99
N LEU A 393 -4.08 -2.05 -15.80
CA LEU A 393 -3.67 -0.92 -16.64
C LEU A 393 -4.74 -0.59 -17.70
N ARG A 394 -5.28 -1.60 -18.39
CA ARG A 394 -6.37 -1.43 -19.36
C ARG A 394 -7.62 -0.86 -18.71
N SER A 395 -8.06 -1.44 -17.58
CA SER A 395 -9.19 -0.93 -16.82
C SER A 395 -9.02 0.55 -16.45
N THR A 396 -7.81 0.95 -16.04
CA THR A 396 -7.50 2.35 -15.70
C THR A 396 -7.61 3.25 -16.93
N ALA A 397 -7.00 2.85 -18.05
CA ALA A 397 -7.01 3.63 -19.28
C ALA A 397 -8.42 3.83 -19.86
N GLU A 398 -9.22 2.76 -19.86
CA GLU A 398 -10.62 2.79 -20.31
C GLU A 398 -11.50 3.68 -19.43
N ARG A 399 -11.27 3.68 -18.11
CA ARG A 399 -12.11 4.36 -17.11
C ARG A 399 -11.48 5.62 -16.54
N ALA A 400 -10.45 6.16 -17.18
CA ALA A 400 -9.68 7.29 -16.66
C ALA A 400 -10.58 8.46 -16.18
N ALA A 401 -11.54 8.88 -17.00
CA ALA A 401 -12.46 9.97 -16.65
C ALA A 401 -13.41 9.61 -15.48
N ASN A 402 -13.93 8.38 -15.44
CA ASN A 402 -14.81 7.93 -14.35
C ASN A 402 -14.05 7.83 -13.02
N LEU A 403 -12.83 7.32 -13.05
CA LEU A 403 -11.97 7.24 -11.87
C LEU A 403 -11.65 8.64 -11.33
N GLU A 404 -11.39 9.60 -12.20
CA GLU A 404 -11.17 11.00 -11.81
C GLU A 404 -12.39 11.64 -11.15
N GLN A 405 -13.58 11.34 -11.64
CA GLN A 405 -14.84 11.75 -11.01
C GLN A 405 -14.99 11.12 -9.62
N VAL A 406 -14.72 9.82 -9.47
CA VAL A 406 -14.75 9.12 -8.18
C VAL A 406 -13.75 9.75 -7.21
N ARG A 407 -12.50 9.94 -7.63
CA ARG A 407 -11.45 10.58 -6.82
C ARG A 407 -11.88 11.96 -6.35
N SER A 408 -12.37 12.79 -7.27
CA SER A 408 -12.83 14.15 -6.97
C SER A 408 -14.00 14.18 -5.98
N PHE A 409 -14.96 13.26 -6.12
CA PHE A 409 -16.06 13.12 -5.18
C PHE A 409 -15.58 12.68 -3.80
N VAL A 410 -14.80 11.60 -3.73
CA VAL A 410 -14.33 11.01 -2.48
C VAL A 410 -13.48 12.00 -1.68
N VAL A 411 -12.60 12.74 -2.34
CA VAL A 411 -11.78 13.76 -1.66
C VAL A 411 -12.64 14.84 -0.99
N ARG A 412 -13.69 15.32 -1.66
CA ARG A 412 -14.62 16.30 -1.08
C ARG A 412 -15.44 15.69 0.04
N ASP A 413 -15.96 14.48 -0.16
CA ASP A 413 -16.78 13.78 0.82
C ASP A 413 -16.00 13.52 2.12
N VAL A 414 -14.81 12.92 2.04
CA VAL A 414 -13.94 12.67 3.20
C VAL A 414 -13.62 13.96 3.95
N SER A 415 -13.30 15.05 3.23
CA SER A 415 -13.00 16.34 3.86
C SER A 415 -14.23 16.95 4.54
N ALA A 416 -15.42 16.77 3.96
CA ALA A 416 -16.67 17.31 4.50
C ALA A 416 -17.18 16.57 5.76
N GLN A 417 -16.64 15.37 6.04
CA GLN A 417 -16.99 14.60 7.23
C GLN A 417 -16.36 15.13 8.52
N ALA A 418 -15.38 16.06 8.47
CA ALA A 418 -14.78 16.62 9.68
C ALA A 418 -15.83 17.11 10.69
N CYS A 419 -15.68 16.76 11.97
CA CYS A 419 -16.64 17.04 13.05
C CYS A 419 -18.03 16.40 12.90
N ARG A 420 -18.26 15.46 11.97
CA ARG A 420 -19.58 14.86 11.71
C ARG A 420 -19.59 13.36 11.93
N ASP A 421 -20.73 12.88 12.40
CA ASP A 421 -21.02 11.46 12.56
C ASP A 421 -19.95 10.72 13.39
N GLN A 422 -19.82 9.42 13.13
CA GLN A 422 -18.84 8.55 13.74
C GLN A 422 -17.72 8.17 12.76
N VAL A 423 -16.61 7.72 13.33
CA VAL A 423 -15.50 7.11 12.62
C VAL A 423 -15.18 5.76 13.25
N VAL A 424 -14.82 4.79 12.42
CA VAL A 424 -14.41 3.47 12.89
C VAL A 424 -12.94 3.54 13.27
N ILE A 425 -12.63 3.23 14.52
CA ILE A 425 -11.26 3.23 15.04
C ILE A 425 -10.61 1.88 14.80
N GLU A 426 -11.37 0.80 14.96
CA GLU A 426 -10.90 -0.56 14.79
C GLU A 426 -12.00 -1.44 14.19
N ALA A 427 -11.61 -2.32 13.28
CA ALA A 427 -12.51 -3.27 12.63
C ALA A 427 -11.83 -4.63 12.46
N ALA A 428 -12.63 -5.68 12.63
CA ALA A 428 -12.22 -7.06 12.44
C ALA A 428 -12.85 -7.66 11.18
N ALA A 429 -12.21 -8.71 10.66
CA ALA A 429 -12.81 -9.58 9.64
C ALA A 429 -14.06 -10.29 10.20
N THR A 430 -14.96 -10.70 9.31
CA THR A 430 -16.18 -11.44 9.66
C THR A 430 -15.92 -12.95 9.59
N PRO A 431 -16.05 -13.69 10.71
CA PRO A 431 -15.96 -15.14 10.70
C PRO A 431 -17.10 -15.78 9.89
N THR A 432 -16.76 -16.74 9.04
CA THR A 432 -17.67 -17.47 8.15
C THR A 432 -17.14 -18.89 7.92
N GLN A 433 -17.80 -19.65 7.05
CA GLN A 433 -17.34 -20.96 6.58
C GLN A 433 -17.28 -20.93 5.05
N ARG A 434 -16.24 -21.54 4.47
CA ARG A 434 -16.08 -21.63 3.03
C ARG A 434 -15.41 -22.94 2.63
N GLU A 435 -15.80 -23.49 1.47
CA GLU A 435 -15.01 -24.53 0.81
C GLU A 435 -13.87 -23.88 0.01
N LEU A 436 -12.65 -24.34 0.25
CA LEU A 436 -11.44 -23.88 -0.40
C LEU A 436 -10.74 -25.05 -1.09
N ASP A 437 -10.35 -24.85 -2.35
CA ASP A 437 -9.68 -25.88 -3.14
C ASP A 437 -8.17 -25.87 -2.90
N PHE A 438 -7.64 -27.04 -2.57
CA PHE A 438 -6.22 -27.34 -2.50
C PHE A 438 -5.83 -28.41 -3.52
N LEU A 439 -4.55 -28.77 -3.56
CA LEU A 439 -4.04 -29.92 -4.27
C LEU A 439 -3.61 -31.00 -3.28
N ASP A 440 -3.94 -32.24 -3.61
CA ASP A 440 -3.36 -33.41 -2.94
C ASP A 440 -1.84 -33.47 -3.19
N PRO A 441 -1.01 -33.64 -2.14
CA PRO A 441 0.44 -33.55 -2.27
C PRO A 441 1.07 -34.69 -3.08
N GLU A 442 0.42 -35.85 -3.17
CA GLU A 442 0.93 -37.03 -3.87
C GLU A 442 0.41 -37.09 -5.31
N THR A 443 -0.90 -36.94 -5.49
CA THR A 443 -1.59 -37.16 -6.77
C THR A 443 -1.77 -35.88 -7.59
N GLY A 444 -1.65 -34.70 -6.97
CA GLY A 444 -1.94 -33.41 -7.61
C GLY A 444 -3.42 -33.19 -7.96
N ALA A 445 -4.32 -34.04 -7.48
CA ALA A 445 -5.76 -33.89 -7.67
C ALA A 445 -6.34 -32.73 -6.86
N ASP A 446 -7.43 -32.12 -7.33
CA ASP A 446 -8.13 -31.08 -6.58
C ASP A 446 -8.76 -31.68 -5.31
N ARG A 447 -8.58 -31.01 -4.18
CA ARG A 447 -9.10 -31.41 -2.87
C ARG A 447 -9.80 -30.22 -2.21
N ALA A 448 -11.12 -30.25 -2.21
CA ALA A 448 -11.94 -29.25 -1.53
C ALA A 448 -11.91 -29.52 0.00
N ILE A 449 -11.61 -28.49 0.78
CA ILE A 449 -11.60 -28.55 2.24
C ILE A 449 -12.49 -27.44 2.77
N ARG A 450 -13.45 -27.80 3.63
CA ARG A 450 -14.25 -26.83 4.37
C ARG A 450 -13.41 -26.23 5.50
N VAL A 451 -13.31 -24.90 5.52
CA VAL A 451 -12.46 -24.16 6.46
C VAL A 451 -13.24 -23.08 7.19
N ASP A 452 -12.82 -22.83 8.44
CA ASP A 452 -13.14 -21.59 9.13
C ASP A 452 -12.49 -20.43 8.38
N TRP A 453 -13.30 -19.47 7.94
CA TRP A 453 -12.87 -18.39 7.06
C TRP A 453 -13.16 -17.02 7.65
N ASN A 454 -12.11 -16.23 7.91
CA ASN A 454 -12.26 -14.82 8.29
C ASN A 454 -12.26 -13.94 7.03
N SER A 455 -13.45 -13.49 6.63
CA SER A 455 -13.65 -12.63 5.47
C SER A 455 -13.35 -11.18 5.78
N SER A 456 -12.45 -10.55 5.03
CA SER A 456 -12.22 -9.10 5.09
C SER A 456 -13.04 -8.30 4.09
N LEU A 457 -13.88 -8.96 3.27
CA LEU A 457 -14.80 -8.28 2.35
C LEU A 457 -15.93 -7.55 3.08
N THR A 458 -16.34 -8.08 4.24
CA THR A 458 -17.28 -7.44 5.15
C THR A 458 -16.60 -7.25 6.49
N LEU A 459 -16.32 -5.99 6.84
CA LEU A 459 -15.69 -5.65 8.11
C LEU A 459 -16.73 -5.46 9.21
N ARG A 460 -16.42 -5.95 10.41
CA ARG A 460 -17.18 -5.69 11.63
C ARG A 460 -16.49 -4.60 12.43
N PRO A 461 -17.08 -3.41 12.60
CA PRO A 461 -16.56 -2.41 13.52
C PRO A 461 -16.50 -3.00 14.94
N THR A 462 -15.32 -2.97 15.56
CA THR A 462 -15.13 -3.37 16.95
C THR A 462 -15.04 -2.15 17.87
N LYS A 463 -14.70 -0.99 17.32
CA LYS A 463 -14.60 0.28 18.04
C LYS A 463 -14.96 1.45 17.15
N THR A 464 -15.88 2.30 17.60
CA THR A 464 -16.27 3.55 16.92
C THR A 464 -16.22 4.73 17.90
N ARG A 465 -16.01 5.92 17.36
CA ARG A 465 -16.01 7.19 18.13
C ARG A 465 -16.67 8.29 17.31
N ALA A 466 -17.11 9.36 17.97
CA ALA A 466 -17.45 10.59 17.26
C ALA A 466 -16.26 11.06 16.40
N ARG A 467 -16.48 11.55 15.20
CA ARG A 467 -15.37 12.04 14.37
C ARG A 467 -14.92 13.41 14.88
N PRO A 468 -13.63 13.63 15.19
CA PRO A 468 -13.17 14.96 15.58
C PRO A 468 -13.09 15.90 14.37
N CYS A 469 -12.90 17.18 14.64
CA CYS A 469 -12.56 18.19 13.63
C CYS A 469 -11.09 18.08 13.19
N GLY A 470 -10.23 17.55 14.07
CA GLY A 470 -8.79 17.42 13.87
C GLY A 470 -8.13 16.88 15.13
N TYR A 471 -6.82 16.75 15.08
CA TYR A 471 -6.00 16.35 16.22
C TYR A 471 -5.04 17.47 16.57
N TRP A 472 -4.91 17.77 17.86
CA TRP A 472 -3.82 18.59 18.38
C TRP A 472 -2.67 17.69 18.78
N LEU A 473 -1.43 18.11 18.51
CA LEU A 473 -0.20 17.45 18.93
C LEU A 473 0.70 18.45 19.63
N SER A 474 1.36 18.02 20.70
CA SER A 474 2.31 18.88 21.43
C SER A 474 3.51 19.28 20.56
N ALA A 475 4.18 20.38 20.94
CA ALA A 475 5.36 20.87 20.22
C ALA A 475 6.52 19.84 20.18
N GLY A 476 6.57 18.92 21.14
CA GLY A 476 7.57 17.84 21.18
C GLY A 476 7.32 16.70 20.18
N SER A 477 6.11 16.61 19.61
CA SER A 477 5.69 15.50 18.72
C SER A 477 6.24 15.62 17.28
N THR A 478 7.47 16.12 17.12
CA THR A 478 8.07 16.44 15.82
C THR A 478 8.23 15.22 14.92
N ALA A 479 8.67 14.08 15.46
CA ALA A 479 8.80 12.83 14.70
C ALA A 479 7.44 12.36 14.14
N ALA A 480 6.38 12.40 14.94
CA ALA A 480 5.03 12.11 14.49
C ALA A 480 4.61 13.07 13.36
N VAL A 481 4.82 14.37 13.53
CA VAL A 481 4.48 15.39 12.51
C VAL A 481 5.23 15.17 11.20
N GLU A 482 6.52 14.86 11.25
CA GLU A 482 7.31 14.52 10.06
C GLU A 482 6.73 13.32 9.33
N ARG A 483 6.33 12.27 10.06
CA ARG A 483 5.71 11.08 9.48
C ARG A 483 4.35 11.38 8.84
N LEU A 484 3.51 12.16 9.50
CA LEU A 484 2.22 12.60 8.91
C LEU A 484 2.45 13.40 7.62
N LYS A 485 3.42 14.32 7.60
CA LYS A 485 3.80 15.07 6.39
C LYS A 485 4.34 14.15 5.29
N MET A 486 5.15 13.15 5.63
CA MET A 486 5.60 12.10 4.68
C MET A 486 4.46 11.21 4.19
N LEU A 487 3.36 11.07 4.94
CA LEU A 487 2.11 10.46 4.47
C LEU A 487 1.24 11.44 3.65
N GLY A 488 1.69 12.69 3.49
CA GLY A 488 1.07 13.79 2.78
C GLY A 488 -0.18 14.35 3.46
N LEU A 489 -0.26 14.22 4.79
CA LEU A 489 -1.23 14.98 5.59
C LEU A 489 -0.78 16.43 5.71
N GLN A 490 -1.75 17.34 5.62
CA GLN A 490 -1.58 18.73 6.02
C GLN A 490 -1.47 18.79 7.55
N VAL A 491 -0.41 19.44 8.03
CA VAL A 491 -0.16 19.68 9.45
C VAL A 491 0.17 21.16 9.62
N MET A 492 -0.63 21.86 10.42
CA MET A 492 -0.50 23.30 10.66
C MET A 492 0.23 23.53 11.98
N ARG A 493 1.15 24.50 12.02
CA ARG A 493 1.85 24.89 13.25
C ARG A 493 1.14 26.08 13.87
N VAL A 494 0.89 26.02 15.17
CA VAL A 494 0.19 27.07 15.91
C VAL A 494 1.14 28.24 16.13
N ALA A 495 0.77 29.44 15.70
CA ALA A 495 1.59 30.64 15.83
C ALA A 495 1.43 31.31 17.20
N GLU A 496 0.20 31.34 17.73
CA GLU A 496 -0.14 32.00 18.99
C GLU A 496 -0.81 31.03 19.97
N SER A 497 -0.48 31.14 21.25
CA SER A 497 -1.11 30.33 22.28
C SER A 497 -2.61 30.64 22.36
N GLY A 498 -3.42 29.59 22.41
CA GLY A 498 -4.87 29.69 22.52
C GLY A 498 -5.45 28.59 23.40
N SER A 499 -6.77 28.40 23.31
CA SER A 499 -7.45 27.27 23.94
C SER A 499 -8.40 26.60 22.94
N ALA A 500 -8.66 25.32 23.15
CA ALA A 500 -9.58 24.56 22.32
C ALA A 500 -10.42 23.58 23.15
N LEU A 501 -11.64 23.32 22.70
CA LEU A 501 -12.46 22.26 23.25
C LEU A 501 -12.05 20.93 22.63
N ALA A 502 -11.55 20.01 23.44
CA ALA A 502 -11.01 18.74 23.00
C ALA A 502 -11.53 17.56 23.83
N ASP A 503 -11.48 16.35 23.28
CA ASP A 503 -11.47 15.14 24.08
C ASP A 503 -10.01 14.74 24.35
N ILE A 504 -9.62 14.74 25.62
CA ILE A 504 -8.33 14.18 26.09
C ILE A 504 -8.49 12.69 26.43
N TYR A 505 -7.39 11.94 26.44
CA TYR A 505 -7.42 10.51 26.70
C TYR A 505 -7.14 10.20 28.17
N ARG A 506 -8.11 9.64 28.88
CA ARG A 506 -7.88 9.03 30.20
C ARG A 506 -7.55 7.55 30.00
N GLU A 507 -6.33 7.16 30.35
CA GLU A 507 -5.89 5.76 30.33
C GLU A 507 -6.68 4.93 31.34
N THR A 508 -7.18 3.77 30.91
CA THR A 508 -7.90 2.82 31.78
C THR A 508 -7.16 1.48 31.91
N ALA A 509 -6.31 1.14 30.95
CA ALA A 509 -5.45 -0.03 30.97
C ALA A 509 -4.25 0.17 30.05
N ARG A 510 -3.16 -0.56 30.33
CA ARG A 510 -1.93 -0.58 29.53
C ARG A 510 -1.36 -1.99 29.48
N GLU A 511 -0.96 -2.39 28.29
CA GLU A 511 -0.24 -3.64 28.04
C GLU A 511 0.93 -3.38 27.09
N SER A 512 2.05 -4.04 27.34
CA SER A 512 3.16 -4.10 26.39
C SER A 512 3.12 -5.43 25.65
N GLY A 513 3.50 -5.42 24.38
CA GLY A 513 3.56 -6.63 23.57
C GLY A 513 4.17 -6.35 22.22
N ASP A 514 4.00 -7.28 21.29
CA ASP A 514 4.44 -7.09 19.91
C ASP A 514 3.24 -6.81 18.99
N ARG A 515 3.50 -6.16 17.86
CA ARG A 515 2.49 -6.05 16.78
C ARG A 515 2.13 -7.44 16.27
N GLN A 516 0.85 -7.67 16.06
CA GLN A 516 0.30 -8.95 15.62
C GLN A 516 -0.44 -8.80 14.29
N ASP A 517 -0.28 -9.80 13.44
CA ASP A 517 -1.13 -10.02 12.27
C ASP A 517 -1.65 -11.46 12.23
N VAL A 518 -2.23 -11.87 11.10
CA VAL A 518 -2.77 -13.22 10.94
C VAL A 518 -1.69 -14.30 11.08
N ILE A 519 -0.46 -14.03 10.63
CA ILE A 519 0.66 -14.98 10.66
C ILE A 519 1.22 -15.10 12.08
N GLY A 520 1.23 -13.99 12.83
CA GLY A 520 1.64 -13.90 14.23
C GLY A 520 2.35 -12.58 14.52
N THR A 521 3.42 -12.63 15.31
CA THR A 521 4.26 -11.46 15.58
C THR A 521 4.88 -10.91 14.31
N ILE A 522 4.69 -9.61 14.05
CA ILE A 522 5.27 -8.90 12.92
C ILE A 522 6.78 -8.73 13.12
N ALA A 523 7.58 -9.06 12.12
CA ALA A 523 9.04 -8.99 12.18
C ALA A 523 9.58 -7.55 12.26
N GLY A 524 10.66 -7.38 13.06
CA GLY A 524 11.47 -6.17 13.14
C GLY A 524 10.84 -4.96 13.85
N GLY A 525 9.64 -5.10 14.41
CA GLY A 525 9.04 -4.07 15.25
C GLY A 525 9.75 -3.95 16.61
N LYS A 526 9.89 -2.72 17.11
CA LYS A 526 10.06 -2.51 18.56
C LYS A 526 8.76 -2.96 19.23
N GLY A 527 8.85 -3.52 20.45
CA GLY A 527 7.65 -3.82 21.24
C GLY A 527 6.76 -2.58 21.34
N ILE A 528 5.44 -2.78 21.26
CA ILE A 528 4.43 -1.73 21.30
C ILE A 528 3.83 -1.60 22.70
N VAL A 529 3.28 -0.41 22.96
CA VAL A 529 2.47 -0.15 24.16
C VAL A 529 1.03 0.06 23.73
N ARG A 530 0.16 -0.90 24.02
CA ARG A 530 -1.27 -0.77 23.77
C ARG A 530 -1.93 -0.24 25.03
N VAL A 531 -2.78 0.76 24.84
CA VAL A 531 -3.58 1.33 25.92
C VAL A 531 -5.06 1.14 25.63
N GLN A 532 -5.86 1.10 26.68
CA GLN A 532 -7.29 1.38 26.60
C GLN A 532 -7.52 2.79 27.13
N VAL A 533 -8.37 3.55 26.46
CA VAL A 533 -8.62 4.95 26.79
C VAL A 533 -10.11 5.26 26.81
N SER A 534 -10.48 6.15 27.72
CA SER A 534 -11.79 6.80 27.77
C SER A 534 -11.62 8.27 27.39
N PRO A 535 -12.20 8.75 26.28
CA PRO A 535 -12.17 10.16 25.93
C PRO A 535 -12.94 11.00 26.96
N VAL A 536 -12.34 12.10 27.42
CA VAL A 536 -12.94 13.04 28.37
C VAL A 536 -12.93 14.43 27.75
N ARG A 537 -14.12 15.04 27.62
CA ARG A 537 -14.27 16.40 27.11
C ARG A 537 -13.67 17.41 28.10
N SER A 538 -12.74 18.24 27.63
CA SER A 538 -12.12 19.31 28.41
C SER A 538 -11.75 20.50 27.52
N ALA A 539 -11.69 21.69 28.10
CA ALA A 539 -10.90 22.76 27.51
C ALA A 539 -9.42 22.44 27.73
N ILE A 540 -8.60 22.62 26.70
CA ILE A 540 -7.15 22.46 26.78
C ILE A 540 -6.47 23.75 26.34
N ASP A 541 -5.31 24.03 26.93
CA ASP A 541 -4.40 25.03 26.41
C ASP A 541 -3.72 24.50 25.15
N VAL A 542 -3.57 25.35 24.15
CA VAL A 542 -2.90 25.05 22.89
C VAL A 542 -1.73 26.02 22.75
N PRO A 543 -0.52 25.63 23.21
CA PRO A 543 0.64 26.51 23.18
C PRO A 543 1.10 26.84 21.75
N ALA A 544 1.66 28.03 21.55
CA ALA A 544 2.40 28.36 20.34
C ALA A 544 3.52 27.33 20.07
N GLY A 545 3.77 27.04 18.80
CA GLY A 545 4.73 26.04 18.33
C GLY A 545 4.22 24.60 18.35
N SER A 546 3.04 24.33 18.96
CA SER A 546 2.35 23.04 18.84
C SER A 546 1.72 22.86 17.46
N PHE A 547 1.09 21.71 17.20
CA PHE A 547 0.59 21.36 15.87
C PHE A 547 -0.90 21.01 15.88
N TYR A 548 -1.55 21.30 14.75
CA TYR A 548 -2.92 20.90 14.49
C TYR A 548 -3.02 20.17 13.15
N VAL A 549 -3.61 18.98 13.18
CA VAL A 549 -3.85 18.11 12.04
C VAL A 549 -5.34 18.15 11.73
N PRO A 550 -5.80 18.98 10.78
CA PRO A 550 -7.22 19.09 10.45
C PRO A 550 -7.77 17.76 9.88
N LEU A 551 -9.04 17.45 10.11
CA LEU A 551 -9.73 16.37 9.37
C LEU A 551 -10.51 16.87 8.15
N ASN A 552 -10.61 18.18 7.91
CA ASN A 552 -11.19 18.73 6.68
C ASN A 552 -10.20 18.72 5.52
N GLN A 553 -9.53 17.57 5.32
CA GLN A 553 -8.52 17.37 4.30
C GLN A 553 -8.69 16.00 3.62
N PRO A 554 -8.17 15.81 2.38
CA PRO A 554 -8.40 14.59 1.61
C PRO A 554 -7.95 13.31 2.34
N ARG A 555 -6.85 13.37 3.10
CA ARG A 555 -6.23 12.19 3.73
C ARG A 555 -6.64 11.99 5.19
N ALA A 556 -7.76 12.58 5.62
CA ALA A 556 -8.24 12.56 7.01
C ALA A 556 -8.26 11.16 7.66
N ASN A 557 -8.64 10.12 6.92
CA ASN A 557 -8.72 8.76 7.46
C ASN A 557 -7.34 8.16 7.82
N LEU A 558 -6.23 8.65 7.24
CA LEU A 558 -4.88 8.31 7.69
C LEU A 558 -4.54 8.96 9.04
N ALA A 559 -4.96 10.20 9.26
CA ALA A 559 -4.75 10.85 10.56
C ALA A 559 -5.46 10.09 11.68
N VAL A 560 -6.68 9.61 11.42
CA VAL A 560 -7.41 8.74 12.37
C VAL A 560 -6.64 7.45 12.65
N ALA A 561 -6.17 6.76 11.60
CA ALA A 561 -5.41 5.52 11.75
C ALA A 561 -4.10 5.70 12.55
N ALA A 562 -3.44 6.85 12.40
CA ALA A 562 -2.18 7.16 13.08
C ALA A 562 -2.36 7.69 14.52
N LEU A 563 -3.38 8.52 14.77
CA LEU A 563 -3.44 9.36 15.98
C LEU A 563 -4.43 8.90 17.06
N GLU A 564 -5.23 7.87 16.79
CA GLU A 564 -6.10 7.24 17.78
C GLU A 564 -5.29 6.22 18.61
N PRO A 565 -5.00 6.49 19.90
CA PRO A 565 -3.86 5.90 20.62
C PRO A 565 -4.05 4.43 21.05
N ASP A 566 -5.29 3.94 21.05
CA ASP A 566 -5.68 2.62 21.54
C ASP A 566 -5.82 1.58 20.41
N THR A 567 -5.05 1.75 19.34
CA THR A 567 -4.84 0.76 18.28
C THR A 567 -3.37 0.36 18.21
N GLN A 568 -3.08 -0.87 17.81
CA GLN A 568 -1.70 -1.36 17.72
C GLN A 568 -0.82 -0.62 16.70
N ASN A 569 -1.44 0.01 15.70
CA ASN A 569 -0.75 0.70 14.61
C ASN A 569 -0.62 2.21 14.86
N SER A 570 -1.19 2.70 15.96
CA SER A 570 -1.12 4.11 16.31
C SER A 570 0.32 4.57 16.58
N TYR A 571 0.55 5.86 16.40
CA TYR A 571 1.82 6.50 16.69
C TYR A 571 2.14 6.45 18.19
N PHE A 572 1.12 6.50 19.05
CA PHE A 572 1.33 6.28 20.48
C PHE A 572 1.83 4.85 20.74
N ALA A 573 1.15 3.83 20.20
CA ALA A 573 1.54 2.44 20.44
C ALA A 573 2.94 2.10 19.92
N ASN A 574 3.41 2.83 18.90
CA ASN A 574 4.71 2.64 18.26
C ASN A 574 5.76 3.69 18.68
N HIS A 575 5.55 4.42 19.78
CA HIS A 575 6.52 5.35 20.37
C HIS A 575 6.92 6.52 19.45
N LEU A 576 6.02 6.94 18.57
CA LEU A 576 6.14 8.20 17.82
C LEU A 576 5.48 9.37 18.57
N ILE A 577 4.59 9.06 19.51
CA ILE A 577 4.03 9.99 20.50
C ILE A 577 4.24 9.35 21.87
N ASP A 578 5.06 9.97 22.71
CA ASP A 578 5.55 9.33 23.95
C ASP A 578 4.51 9.29 25.07
N GLU A 579 3.57 10.25 25.09
CA GLU A 579 2.59 10.39 26.17
C GLU A 579 1.19 10.69 25.60
N LEU A 580 0.15 10.17 26.25
CA LEU A 580 -1.23 10.46 25.87
C LEU A 580 -1.60 11.95 25.99
N GLY A 581 -0.93 12.68 26.89
CA GLY A 581 -1.09 14.12 27.03
C GLY A 581 -0.52 14.93 25.86
N ASN A 582 0.27 14.31 24.97
CA ASN A 582 0.83 14.96 23.79
C ASN A 582 -0.10 14.93 22.57
N THR A 583 -1.32 14.40 22.70
CA THR A 583 -2.31 14.34 21.63
C THR A 583 -3.73 14.51 22.17
N ALA A 584 -4.57 15.24 21.44
CA ALA A 584 -5.97 15.43 21.80
C ALA A 584 -6.88 15.51 20.57
N ARG A 585 -8.13 15.07 20.72
CA ARG A 585 -9.15 15.13 19.66
C ARG A 585 -9.84 16.49 19.72
N ILE A 586 -9.63 17.35 18.74
CA ILE A 586 -10.29 18.67 18.68
C ILE A 586 -11.71 18.47 18.20
N MET A 587 -12.70 18.83 19.01
CA MET A 587 -14.10 18.47 18.79
C MET A 587 -14.97 19.60 18.22
N SER A 588 -14.40 20.79 18.07
CA SER A 588 -14.98 21.94 17.39
C SER A 588 -13.93 22.60 16.49
N PRO A 589 -14.29 23.22 15.36
CA PRO A 589 -13.33 23.97 14.55
C PRO A 589 -12.55 24.96 15.44
N PRO A 590 -11.22 24.85 15.53
CA PRO A 590 -10.47 25.64 16.49
C PRO A 590 -10.32 27.09 15.99
N ALA A 591 -10.50 28.06 16.89
CA ALA A 591 -10.19 29.47 16.65
C ALA A 591 -8.71 29.74 16.98
N LEU A 592 -7.81 29.08 16.25
CA LEU A 592 -6.35 29.19 16.44
C LEU A 592 -5.71 29.98 15.29
N VAL A 593 -4.63 30.68 15.60
CA VAL A 593 -3.77 31.34 14.61
C VAL A 593 -2.66 30.37 14.23
N PHE A 594 -2.45 30.16 12.93
CA PHE A 594 -1.42 29.26 12.41
C PHE A 594 -0.32 30.05 11.71
N GLU A 595 0.89 29.49 11.69
CA GLU A 595 1.99 30.02 10.88
C GLU A 595 1.62 29.94 9.39
N ASP A 596 2.00 30.96 8.61
CA ASP A 596 1.83 30.94 7.16
C ASP A 596 2.60 29.76 6.57
N ILE A 597 1.90 28.94 5.79
CA ILE A 597 2.48 27.81 5.08
C ILE A 597 3.09 28.36 3.78
N ASN A 598 4.35 28.81 3.85
CA ASN A 598 5.13 29.14 2.64
C ASN A 598 5.49 27.90 1.82
#